data_AF-A0A1W4WI70-F1
#
_entry.id   AF-A0A1W4WI70-F1
#
_cell.length_a   1.000
_cell.length_b   1.000
_cell.length_c   1.000
_cell.angle_alpha   90.00
_cell.angle_beta   90.00
_cell.angle_gamma   90.00
#
_symmetry.space_group_name_H-M   'P 1'
#
loop_
_entity.id
_entity.type
_entity.pdbx_description
1 polymer ?
#
loop_
_entity_poly.entity_id
_entity_poly.type
_entity_poly.pdbx_seq_one_letter_code
_entity_poly.pdbx_strand_id
1 'polypeptide(L)'
;MFQCYPWLVVPKVRWDLTTSRVLTMDFVEGGQINDLEYINKNGLDRFEIADKLGKLYSRMIFIYGFVHSDPHPGNILLKKAEDGSCEIVLLDHGLYATLSKDLRVEYSQLWLSILNKDKQGMKTHSRNLGIEGDIYGLFACMISGRTWDSLMEGITRKKPSLKEKKIMQDILPTVLPKINEILECVNRQMILIFKTNDLMRGIEYTLNTSNRMASFKVMSCCCIRSVYGDKMDKARSIIDKLKIVATQYWLLFKINIYYAFLTINEVYRNTVSRNLCLYTQN
;
A
#
# COMPACT_ATOMS: atom_id res chain seq x y z
N MET A 1 -2.69 1.86 19.64
CA MET A 1 -2.12 1.93 18.27
C MET A 1 -3.19 1.72 17.20
N PHE A 2 -3.91 0.59 17.20
CA PHE A 2 -4.94 0.26 16.21
C PHE A 2 -6.36 0.75 16.53
N GLN A 3 -6.59 1.34 17.70
CA GLN A 3 -7.90 1.81 18.19
C GLN A 3 -8.65 2.78 17.26
N CYS A 4 -7.95 3.40 16.29
CA CYS A 4 -8.58 4.27 15.30
C CYS A 4 -9.25 3.51 14.14
N TYR A 5 -9.17 2.19 14.11
CA TYR A 5 -9.81 1.33 13.11
C TYR A 5 -10.85 0.44 13.78
N PRO A 6 -12.15 0.77 13.68
CA PRO A 6 -13.20 -0.04 14.31
C PRO A 6 -13.30 -1.44 13.68
N TRP A 7 -12.85 -1.60 12.43
CA TRP A 7 -12.86 -2.87 11.69
C TRP A 7 -11.59 -3.72 11.89
N LEU A 8 -10.61 -3.26 12.67
CA LEU A 8 -9.37 -3.99 12.92
C LEU A 8 -9.41 -4.62 14.30
N VAL A 9 -9.32 -5.95 14.33
CA VAL A 9 -9.34 -6.76 15.54
C VAL A 9 -7.94 -7.29 15.79
N VAL A 10 -7.47 -7.16 17.03
CA VAL A 10 -6.27 -7.82 17.53
C VAL A 10 -6.70 -8.64 18.73
N PRO A 11 -6.56 -9.98 18.71
CA PRO A 11 -6.92 -10.82 19.84
C PRO A 11 -6.24 -10.37 21.13
N LYS A 12 -6.99 -10.32 22.23
CA LYS A 12 -6.39 -9.93 23.51
C LYS A 12 -5.48 -11.04 24.01
N VAL A 13 -4.28 -10.68 24.45
CA VAL A 13 -3.38 -11.62 25.10
C VAL A 13 -3.93 -11.99 26.47
N ARG A 14 -4.05 -13.29 26.72
CA ARG A 14 -4.40 -13.89 28.01
C ARG A 14 -3.12 -14.10 28.79
N TRP A 15 -2.66 -13.04 29.45
CA TRP A 15 -1.41 -13.03 30.21
C TRP A 15 -1.40 -14.04 31.36
N ASP A 16 -2.58 -14.36 31.90
CA ASP A 16 -2.81 -15.40 32.91
C ASP A 16 -2.47 -16.81 32.42
N LEU A 17 -2.50 -17.04 31.10
CA LEU A 17 -2.26 -18.33 30.45
C LEU A 17 -0.99 -18.33 29.59
N THR A 18 -0.29 -17.20 29.50
CA THR A 18 0.90 -17.01 28.67
C THR A 18 2.17 -17.28 29.47
N THR A 19 3.12 -17.98 28.86
CA THR A 19 4.47 -18.25 29.41
C THR A 19 5.54 -17.85 28.41
N SER A 20 6.82 -18.05 28.73
CA SER A 20 7.92 -17.77 27.80
C SER A 20 7.93 -18.67 26.55
N ARG A 21 7.19 -19.79 26.55
CA ARG A 21 7.13 -20.75 25.43
C ARG A 21 5.73 -20.93 24.84
N VAL A 22 4.71 -20.35 25.46
CA VAL A 22 3.30 -20.49 25.04
C VAL A 22 2.66 -19.11 25.09
N LEU A 23 2.22 -18.60 23.93
CA LEU A 23 1.40 -17.40 23.84
C LEU A 23 -0.08 -17.81 23.74
N THR A 24 -0.91 -17.34 24.68
CA THR A 24 -2.35 -17.58 24.66
C THR A 24 -3.10 -16.28 24.40
N MET A 25 -4.01 -16.30 23.44
CA MET A 25 -4.83 -15.16 23.06
C MET A 25 -6.30 -15.57 22.93
N ASP A 26 -7.20 -14.59 22.90
CA ASP A 26 -8.60 -14.84 22.63
C ASP A 26 -8.77 -15.58 21.29
N PHE A 27 -9.60 -16.62 21.28
CA PHE A 27 -9.94 -17.34 20.06
C PHE A 27 -10.83 -16.46 19.19
N VAL A 28 -10.50 -16.35 17.91
CA VAL A 28 -11.28 -15.58 16.93
C VAL A 28 -11.65 -16.48 15.77
N GLU A 29 -12.96 -16.60 15.52
CA GLU A 29 -13.49 -17.28 14.35
C GLU A 29 -13.35 -16.41 13.10
N GLY A 30 -13.00 -17.02 11.97
CA GLY A 30 -12.84 -16.33 10.70
C GLY A 30 -12.28 -17.23 9.62
N GLY A 31 -12.33 -16.77 8.37
CA GLY A 31 -11.65 -17.38 7.23
C GLY A 31 -10.31 -16.70 6.96
N GLN A 32 -9.36 -17.42 6.37
CA GLN A 32 -8.10 -16.79 5.96
C GLN A 32 -8.34 -15.76 4.85
N ILE A 33 -7.49 -14.74 4.77
CA ILE A 33 -7.68 -13.67 3.77
C ILE A 33 -7.57 -14.11 2.31
N ASN A 34 -6.92 -15.24 2.05
CA ASN A 34 -6.82 -15.87 0.73
C ASN A 34 -7.94 -16.89 0.46
N ASP A 35 -8.85 -17.13 1.41
CA ASP A 35 -9.97 -18.06 1.26
C ASP A 35 -11.14 -17.40 0.52
N LEU A 36 -11.13 -17.54 -0.81
CA LEU A 36 -12.19 -17.01 -1.67
C LEU A 36 -13.55 -17.68 -1.43
N GLU A 37 -13.57 -18.94 -0.98
CA GLU A 37 -14.81 -19.65 -0.71
C GLU A 37 -15.49 -19.07 0.53
N TYR A 38 -14.73 -18.87 1.62
CA TYR A 38 -15.22 -18.21 2.82
C TYR A 38 -15.73 -16.79 2.52
N ILE A 39 -14.97 -16.01 1.75
CA ILE A 39 -15.34 -14.63 1.36
C ILE A 39 -16.69 -14.63 0.63
N ASN A 40 -16.86 -15.50 -0.37
CA ASN A 40 -18.09 -15.57 -1.15
C ASN A 40 -19.27 -16.07 -0.31
N LYS A 41 -19.05 -17.12 0.50
CA LYS A 41 -20.08 -17.71 1.39
C LYS A 41 -20.60 -16.70 2.42
N ASN A 42 -19.73 -15.84 2.94
CA ASN A 42 -20.10 -14.82 3.92
C ASN A 42 -20.54 -13.50 3.29
N GLY A 43 -20.46 -13.37 1.95
CA GLY A 43 -20.83 -12.16 1.22
C GLY A 43 -19.90 -10.98 1.50
N LEU A 44 -18.63 -11.23 1.79
CA LEU A 44 -17.65 -10.18 2.09
C LEU A 44 -17.17 -9.51 0.80
N ASP A 45 -17.10 -8.18 0.81
CA ASP A 45 -16.59 -7.43 -0.34
C ASP A 45 -15.05 -7.49 -0.39
N ARG A 46 -14.53 -8.21 -1.39
CA ARG A 46 -13.09 -8.29 -1.68
C ARG A 46 -12.44 -6.90 -1.81
N PHE A 47 -13.15 -5.93 -2.39
CA PHE A 47 -12.63 -4.59 -2.56
C PHE A 47 -12.58 -3.83 -1.23
N GLU A 48 -13.56 -4.03 -0.34
CA GLU A 48 -13.53 -3.48 1.02
C GLU A 48 -12.32 -4.01 1.80
N ILE A 49 -12.06 -5.32 1.70
CA ILE A 49 -10.92 -5.98 2.35
C ILE A 49 -9.59 -5.36 1.88
N ALA A 50 -9.40 -5.26 0.55
CA ALA A 50 -8.20 -4.68 -0.03
C ALA A 50 -8.01 -3.20 0.37
N ASP A 51 -9.09 -2.41 0.39
CA ASP A 51 -9.04 -0.99 0.78
C ASP A 51 -8.67 -0.82 2.27
N LYS A 52 -9.22 -1.67 3.15
CA LYS A 52 -8.89 -1.70 4.58
C LYS A 52 -7.42 -2.06 4.80
N LEU A 53 -6.92 -3.10 4.13
CA LEU A 53 -5.51 -3.47 4.20
C LEU A 53 -4.58 -2.37 3.68
N GLY A 54 -4.86 -1.83 2.48
CA GLY A 54 -4.08 -0.75 1.89
C GLY A 54 -4.03 0.47 2.82
N LYS A 55 -5.14 0.81 3.46
CA LYS A 55 -5.21 1.87 4.47
C LYS A 55 -4.39 1.56 5.72
N LEU A 56 -4.44 0.33 6.22
CA LEU A 56 -3.68 -0.11 7.37
C LEU A 56 -2.17 0.02 7.14
N TYR A 57 -1.68 -0.62 6.07
CA TYR A 57 -0.27 -0.67 5.74
C TYR A 57 0.29 0.69 5.31
N SER A 58 -0.49 1.50 4.59
CA SER A 58 -0.10 2.89 4.28
C SER A 58 0.13 3.70 5.55
N ARG A 59 -0.73 3.57 6.57
CA ARG A 59 -0.56 4.34 7.81
C ARG A 59 0.56 3.78 8.69
N MET A 60 0.72 2.47 8.75
CA MET A 60 1.88 1.82 9.38
C MET A 60 3.19 2.39 8.83
N ILE A 61 3.39 2.33 7.51
CA ILE A 61 4.64 2.71 6.85
C ILE A 61 4.87 4.23 6.91
N PHE A 62 3.91 5.03 6.44
CA PHE A 62 4.15 6.46 6.17
C PHE A 62 3.84 7.38 7.36
N ILE A 63 2.92 6.99 8.24
CA ILE A 63 2.47 7.86 9.33
C ILE A 63 3.11 7.47 10.66
N TYR A 64 2.92 6.22 11.07
CA TYR A 64 3.37 5.78 12.38
C TYR A 64 4.84 5.37 12.41
N GLY A 65 5.36 4.87 11.29
CA GLY A 65 6.74 4.45 11.18
C GLY A 65 7.05 3.15 11.89
N PHE A 66 6.11 2.22 11.85
CA PHE A 66 6.36 0.82 12.14
C PHE A 66 5.64 0.01 11.07
N VAL A 67 6.21 -1.10 10.62
CA VAL A 67 5.61 -1.96 9.59
C VAL A 67 5.56 -3.39 10.08
N HIS A 68 4.38 -4.02 10.01
CA HIS A 68 4.27 -5.46 10.15
C HIS A 68 4.91 -6.09 8.91
N SER A 69 6.09 -6.67 9.07
CA SER A 69 6.90 -7.13 7.93
C SER A 69 6.57 -8.54 7.46
N ASP A 70 5.49 -9.12 7.96
CA ASP A 70 5.06 -10.47 7.60
C ASP A 70 3.53 -10.61 7.50
N PRO A 71 2.85 -9.86 6.60
CA PRO A 71 1.44 -10.04 6.30
C PRO A 71 1.17 -11.35 5.54
N HIS A 72 1.67 -12.48 6.03
CA HIS A 72 1.37 -13.77 5.44
C HIS A 72 -0.15 -14.01 5.53
N PRO A 73 -0.81 -14.59 4.50
CA PRO A 73 -2.25 -14.81 4.54
C PRO A 73 -2.74 -15.61 5.75
N GLY A 74 -1.90 -16.49 6.31
CA GLY A 74 -2.20 -17.22 7.55
C GLY A 74 -2.27 -16.36 8.82
N ASN A 75 -1.66 -15.17 8.81
CA ASN A 75 -1.63 -14.25 9.95
C ASN A 75 -2.82 -13.26 9.93
N ILE A 76 -3.65 -13.32 8.88
CA ILE A 76 -4.75 -12.38 8.66
C ILE A 76 -6.04 -13.17 8.45
N LEU A 77 -6.96 -13.04 9.39
CA LEU A 77 -8.31 -13.59 9.24
C LEU A 77 -9.30 -12.50 8.85
N LEU A 78 -10.34 -12.92 8.16
CA LEU A 78 -11.52 -12.15 7.84
C LEU A 78 -12.68 -12.69 8.67
N LYS A 79 -13.37 -11.78 9.33
CA LYS A 79 -14.56 -12.08 10.11
C LYS A 79 -15.70 -11.18 9.65
N LYS A 80 -16.91 -11.73 9.59
CA LYS A 80 -18.10 -10.93 9.35
C LYS A 80 -18.56 -10.32 10.68
N ALA A 81 -18.64 -9.00 10.74
CA ALA A 81 -19.22 -8.29 11.86
C ALA A 81 -20.74 -8.45 11.89
N GLU A 82 -21.34 -8.16 13.05
CA GLU A 82 -22.80 -8.21 13.24
C GLU A 82 -23.56 -7.25 12.32
N ASP A 83 -22.95 -6.12 11.98
CA ASP A 83 -23.50 -5.13 11.03
C ASP A 83 -23.33 -5.54 9.56
N GLY A 84 -22.74 -6.70 9.30
CA GLY A 84 -22.46 -7.23 7.97
C GLY A 84 -21.17 -6.74 7.34
N SER A 85 -20.42 -5.83 7.99
CA SER A 85 -19.13 -5.35 7.50
C SER A 85 -18.01 -6.37 7.73
N CYS A 86 -16.89 -6.21 7.00
CA CYS A 86 -15.74 -7.09 7.16
C CYS A 86 -14.77 -6.63 8.25
N GLU A 87 -14.56 -7.42 9.30
CA GLU A 87 -13.47 -7.25 10.25
C GLU A 87 -12.19 -7.94 9.75
N ILE A 88 -11.06 -7.26 9.89
CA ILE A 88 -9.73 -7.82 9.65
C ILE A 88 -9.12 -8.14 11.00
N VAL A 89 -8.73 -9.39 11.20
CA VAL A 89 -8.09 -9.88 12.43
C VAL A 89 -6.61 -10.10 12.14
N LEU A 90 -5.73 -9.41 12.89
CA LEU A 90 -4.29 -9.68 12.86
C LEU A 90 -3.93 -10.62 14.00
N LEU A 91 -3.38 -11.79 13.66
CA LEU A 91 -3.00 -12.81 14.63
C LEU A 91 -1.55 -12.67 15.07
N ASP A 92 -0.65 -12.51 14.09
CA ASP A 92 0.78 -12.49 14.34
C ASP A 92 1.28 -11.06 14.52
N HIS A 93 2.05 -10.89 15.59
CA HIS A 93 2.70 -9.65 15.94
C HIS A 93 4.21 -9.81 16.17
N GLY A 94 4.80 -10.91 15.72
CA GLY A 94 6.20 -11.27 15.95
C GLY A 94 7.22 -10.51 15.11
N LEU A 95 6.84 -10.07 13.90
CA LEU A 95 7.76 -9.35 13.00
C LEU A 95 7.27 -7.91 12.72
N TYR A 96 7.67 -7.00 13.61
CA TYR A 96 7.56 -5.55 13.40
C TYR A 96 8.93 -4.92 13.20
N ALA A 97 8.98 -3.95 12.30
CA ALA A 97 10.16 -3.13 12.08
C ALA A 97 9.83 -1.66 12.33
N THR A 98 10.69 -0.95 13.05
CA THR A 98 10.60 0.51 13.18
C THR A 98 11.29 1.17 12.01
N LEU A 99 10.62 2.14 11.41
CA LEU A 99 11.12 2.93 10.28
C LEU A 99 11.59 4.29 10.79
N SER A 100 12.83 4.69 10.47
CA SER A 100 13.34 6.02 10.84
C SER A 100 12.56 7.11 10.11
N LYS A 101 12.42 8.28 10.75
CA LYS A 101 11.66 9.40 10.18
C LYS A 101 12.20 9.82 8.82
N ASP A 102 13.52 9.94 8.69
CA ASP A 102 14.17 10.34 7.43
C ASP A 102 13.88 9.33 6.31
N LEU A 103 14.00 8.03 6.58
CA LEU A 103 13.67 7.00 5.60
C LEU A 103 12.20 7.07 5.16
N ARG A 104 11.27 7.29 6.09
CA ARG A 104 9.84 7.44 5.73
C ARG A 104 9.59 8.66 4.87
N VAL A 105 10.27 9.76 5.14
CA VAL A 105 10.15 11.00 4.37
C VAL A 105 10.71 10.80 2.97
N GLU A 106 11.91 10.23 2.83
CA GLU A 106 12.51 9.93 1.52
C GLU A 106 11.68 8.93 0.72
N TYR A 107 11.16 7.88 1.37
CA TYR A 107 10.26 6.92 0.75
C TYR A 107 8.93 7.55 0.32
N SER A 108 8.38 8.47 1.12
CA SER A 108 7.19 9.24 0.77
C SER A 108 7.43 10.14 -0.43
N GLN A 109 8.56 10.83 -0.47
CA GLN A 109 8.93 11.70 -1.58
C GLN A 109 9.17 10.90 -2.86
N LEU A 110 9.84 9.75 -2.78
CA LEU A 110 10.01 8.84 -3.91
C LEU A 110 8.66 8.42 -4.51
N TRP A 111 7.70 8.00 -3.68
CA TRP A 111 6.34 7.68 -4.15
C TRP A 111 5.64 8.87 -4.81
N LEU A 112 5.77 10.07 -4.24
CA LEU A 112 5.21 11.29 -4.84
C LEU A 112 5.88 11.62 -6.18
N SER A 113 7.19 11.43 -6.31
CA SER A 113 7.91 11.59 -7.57
C SER A 113 7.48 10.57 -8.61
N ILE A 114 7.27 9.30 -8.22
CA ILE A 114 6.72 8.26 -9.09
C ILE A 114 5.32 8.66 -9.61
N LEU A 115 4.43 9.09 -8.71
CA LEU A 115 3.06 9.51 -9.07
C LEU A 115 3.04 10.75 -9.99
N ASN A 116 3.97 11.68 -9.78
CA ASN A 116 4.12 12.89 -10.59
C ASN A 116 4.98 12.69 -11.84
N LYS A 117 5.55 11.49 -12.05
CA LYS A 117 6.48 11.17 -13.14
C LYS A 117 7.74 12.06 -13.15
N ASP A 118 8.14 12.51 -11.98
CA ASP A 118 9.32 13.35 -11.77
C ASP A 118 10.58 12.47 -11.67
N LYS A 119 11.29 12.34 -12.80
CA LYS A 119 12.52 11.54 -12.88
C LYS A 119 13.63 12.07 -11.96
N GLN A 120 13.73 13.39 -11.82
CA GLN A 120 14.79 14.01 -11.02
C GLN A 120 14.55 13.77 -9.53
N GLY A 121 13.30 13.91 -9.09
CA GLY A 121 12.89 13.53 -7.74
C GLY A 121 13.11 12.03 -7.48
N MET A 122 12.73 11.16 -8.42
CA MET A 122 12.97 9.72 -8.30
C MET A 122 14.45 9.41 -8.10
N LYS A 123 15.35 10.01 -8.88
CA LYS A 123 16.81 9.81 -8.75
C LYS A 123 17.33 10.32 -7.40
N THR A 124 16.87 11.50 -6.98
CA THR A 124 17.30 12.13 -5.72
C THR A 124 16.91 11.30 -4.50
N HIS A 125 15.64 10.91 -4.40
CA HIS A 125 15.14 10.16 -3.24
C HIS A 125 15.61 8.70 -3.25
N SER A 126 15.81 8.10 -4.42
CA SER A 126 16.43 6.77 -4.51
C SER A 126 17.88 6.80 -3.99
N ARG A 127 18.65 7.83 -4.32
CA ARG A 127 20.00 8.04 -3.77
C ARG A 127 19.98 8.16 -2.25
N ASN A 128 19.07 8.94 -1.69
CA ASN A 128 18.95 9.07 -0.23
C ASN A 128 18.51 7.77 0.47
N LEU A 129 17.94 6.81 -0.28
CA LEU A 129 17.60 5.46 0.20
C LEU A 129 18.71 4.42 -0.02
N GLY A 130 19.87 4.83 -0.54
CA GLY A 130 21.05 3.97 -0.75
C GLY A 130 21.25 3.50 -2.19
N ILE A 131 20.45 3.98 -3.16
CA ILE A 131 20.54 3.55 -4.56
C ILE A 131 21.37 4.55 -5.38
N GLU A 132 22.54 4.14 -5.82
CA GLU A 132 23.43 4.99 -6.62
C GLU A 132 23.22 4.80 -8.14
N GLY A 133 23.68 5.78 -8.93
CA GLY A 133 23.69 5.67 -10.39
C GLY A 133 22.31 5.63 -11.06
N ASP A 134 22.21 4.87 -12.15
CA ASP A 134 21.04 4.81 -13.02
C ASP A 134 20.12 3.61 -12.73
N ILE A 135 20.41 2.82 -11.69
CA ILE A 135 19.55 1.71 -11.24
C ILE A 135 18.28 2.18 -10.49
N TYR A 136 18.15 3.49 -10.23
CA TYR A 136 16.94 4.08 -9.62
C TYR A 136 15.66 3.76 -10.40
N GLY A 137 15.75 3.60 -11.74
CA GLY A 137 14.60 3.23 -12.57
C GLY A 137 14.08 1.83 -12.25
N LEU A 138 14.99 0.86 -12.10
CA LEU A 138 14.65 -0.50 -11.69
C LEU A 138 14.12 -0.53 -10.24
N PHE A 139 14.74 0.26 -9.36
CA PHE A 139 14.26 0.41 -7.97
C PHE A 139 12.82 0.95 -7.90
N ALA A 140 12.49 1.97 -8.70
CA ALA A 140 11.13 2.49 -8.81
C ALA A 140 10.14 1.44 -9.36
N CYS A 141 10.56 0.62 -10.32
CA CYS A 141 9.78 -0.52 -10.82
C CYS A 141 9.53 -1.57 -9.72
N MET A 142 10.54 -1.91 -8.91
CA MET A 142 10.40 -2.85 -7.77
C MET A 142 9.44 -2.32 -6.71
N ILE A 143 9.55 -1.03 -6.35
CA ILE A 143 8.67 -0.38 -5.36
C ILE A 143 7.24 -0.27 -5.86
N SER A 144 7.04 0.05 -7.13
CA SER A 144 5.69 0.22 -7.69
C SER A 144 5.05 -1.11 -8.12
N GLY A 145 5.86 -2.14 -8.39
CA GLY A 145 5.38 -3.37 -9.03
C GLY A 145 4.92 -3.15 -10.47
N ARG A 146 5.39 -2.09 -11.13
CA ARG A 146 5.01 -1.71 -12.50
C ARG A 146 6.23 -1.61 -13.40
N THR A 147 6.00 -1.75 -14.70
CA THR A 147 7.04 -1.54 -15.72
C THR A 147 7.35 -0.05 -15.86
N TRP A 148 8.56 0.27 -16.32
CA TRP A 148 9.01 1.65 -16.52
C TRP A 148 8.08 2.45 -17.45
N ASP A 149 7.62 1.84 -18.54
CA ASP A 149 6.70 2.50 -19.48
C ASP A 149 5.39 2.87 -18.80
N SER A 150 4.85 1.98 -17.96
CA SER A 150 3.60 2.24 -17.24
C SER A 150 3.78 3.26 -16.11
N LEU A 151 4.97 3.35 -15.51
CA LEU A 151 5.33 4.46 -14.62
C LEU A 151 5.29 5.80 -15.38
N MET A 152 5.92 5.86 -16.55
CA MET A 152 6.04 7.09 -17.35
C MET A 152 4.74 7.52 -18.03
N GLU A 153 3.86 6.58 -18.39
CA GLU A 153 2.50 6.88 -18.84
C GLU A 153 1.60 7.34 -17.68
N GLY A 154 1.84 6.78 -16.49
CA GLY A 154 1.19 7.12 -15.23
C GLY A 154 0.39 5.96 -14.64
N ILE A 155 0.80 5.49 -13.45
CA ILE A 155 0.22 4.33 -12.75
C ILE A 155 -1.29 4.48 -12.51
N THR A 156 -1.76 5.72 -12.28
CA THR A 156 -3.18 6.00 -12.02
C THR A 156 -4.05 5.87 -13.27
N ARG A 157 -3.47 5.92 -14.48
CA ARG A 157 -4.23 5.89 -15.74
C ARG A 157 -4.27 4.49 -16.37
N LYS A 158 -3.18 3.74 -16.27
CA LYS A 158 -3.04 2.41 -16.90
C LYS A 158 -3.22 1.29 -15.87
N LYS A 159 -4.27 0.50 -16.04
CA LYS A 159 -4.53 -0.67 -15.19
C LYS A 159 -3.44 -1.73 -15.38
N PRO A 160 -3.02 -2.46 -14.32
CA PRO A 160 -2.14 -3.60 -14.46
C PRO A 160 -2.70 -4.59 -15.48
N SER A 161 -1.86 -5.07 -16.39
CA SER A 161 -2.30 -6.03 -17.42
C SER A 161 -1.53 -7.33 -17.33
N LEU A 162 -2.16 -8.43 -17.76
CA LEU A 162 -1.50 -9.73 -17.89
C LEU A 162 -0.28 -9.66 -18.83
N LYS A 163 -0.27 -8.74 -19.79
CA LYS A 163 0.87 -8.49 -20.67
C LYS A 163 2.05 -7.89 -19.91
N GLU A 164 1.82 -6.90 -19.04
CA GLU A 164 2.87 -6.33 -18.17
C GLU A 164 3.49 -7.41 -17.29
N LYS A 165 2.67 -8.31 -16.73
CA LYS A 165 3.15 -9.42 -15.90
C LYS A 165 4.06 -10.37 -16.69
N LYS A 166 3.67 -10.76 -17.91
CA LYS A 166 4.51 -11.60 -18.78
C LYS A 166 5.82 -10.92 -19.14
N ILE A 167 5.77 -9.65 -19.55
CA ILE A 167 6.98 -8.87 -19.86
C ILE A 167 7.93 -8.83 -18.67
N MET A 168 7.41 -8.62 -17.46
CA MET A 168 8.23 -8.60 -16.25
C MET A 168 8.85 -9.98 -15.95
N GLN A 169 8.11 -11.07 -16.17
CA GLN A 169 8.61 -12.44 -16.01
C GLN A 169 9.71 -12.79 -17.03
N ASP A 170 9.54 -12.38 -18.29
CA ASP A 170 10.50 -12.65 -19.36
C ASP A 170 11.81 -11.87 -19.18
N ILE A 171 11.73 -10.65 -18.64
CA ILE A 171 12.90 -9.79 -18.37
C ILE A 171 13.61 -10.19 -17.08
N LEU A 172 12.93 -10.86 -16.15
CA LEU A 172 13.42 -11.16 -14.80
C LEU A 172 14.83 -11.77 -14.77
N PRO A 173 15.18 -12.80 -15.56
CA PRO A 173 16.51 -13.41 -15.53
C PRO A 173 17.62 -12.40 -15.84
N THR A 174 17.35 -11.46 -16.75
CA THR A 174 18.32 -10.43 -17.19
C THR A 174 18.50 -9.33 -16.13
N VAL A 175 17.47 -9.01 -15.36
CA VAL A 175 17.52 -7.96 -14.33
C VAL A 175 17.89 -8.48 -12.94
N LEU A 176 17.84 -9.79 -12.72
CA LEU A 176 18.11 -10.42 -11.42
C LEU A 176 19.46 -10.01 -10.80
N PRO A 177 20.58 -9.93 -11.55
CA PRO A 177 21.85 -9.42 -11.00
C PRO A 177 21.74 -7.98 -10.47
N LYS A 178 21.00 -7.12 -11.17
CA LYS A 178 20.76 -5.72 -10.76
C LYS A 178 19.81 -5.62 -9.57
N ILE A 179 18.86 -6.57 -9.46
CA ILE A 179 18.00 -6.67 -8.28
C ILE A 179 18.85 -7.00 -7.05
N ASN A 180 19.79 -7.94 -7.17
CA ASN A 180 20.70 -8.27 -6.07
C ASN A 180 21.56 -7.06 -5.68
N GLU A 181 22.12 -6.33 -6.64
CA GLU A 181 22.84 -5.07 -6.39
C GLU A 181 21.99 -4.05 -5.62
N ILE A 182 20.73 -3.85 -6.03
CA ILE A 182 19.78 -2.99 -5.31
C ILE A 182 19.57 -3.46 -3.87
N LEU A 183 19.39 -4.77 -3.66
CA LEU A 183 19.15 -5.34 -2.33
C LEU A 183 20.38 -5.24 -1.40
N GLU A 184 21.59 -5.24 -1.96
CA GLU A 184 22.85 -5.06 -1.23
C GLU A 184 23.07 -3.60 -0.81
N CYS A 185 22.71 -2.64 -1.66
CA CYS A 185 22.97 -1.21 -1.41
C CYS A 185 21.86 -0.49 -0.64
N VAL A 186 20.60 -0.94 -0.78
CA VAL A 186 19.46 -0.23 -0.19
C VAL A 186 19.55 -0.21 1.34
N ASN A 187 19.01 0.85 1.96
CA ASN A 187 18.85 0.89 3.41
C ASN A 187 18.15 -0.37 3.94
N ARG A 188 18.73 -1.03 4.96
CA ARG A 188 18.21 -2.28 5.56
C ARG A 188 16.72 -2.26 5.90
N GLN A 189 16.16 -1.12 6.28
CA GLN A 189 14.74 -1.00 6.64
C GLN A 189 13.83 -1.13 5.40
N MET A 190 14.35 -0.82 4.20
CA MET A 190 13.63 -1.01 2.94
C MET A 190 13.41 -2.47 2.59
N ILE A 191 14.29 -3.38 3.00
CA ILE A 191 14.14 -4.83 2.76
C ILE A 191 12.83 -5.33 3.40
N LEU A 192 12.51 -4.84 4.59
CA LEU A 192 11.30 -5.19 5.31
C LEU A 192 10.04 -4.58 4.66
N ILE A 193 10.17 -3.36 4.11
CA ILE A 193 9.12 -2.75 3.29
C ILE A 193 8.89 -3.55 2.01
N PHE A 194 9.95 -4.02 1.35
CA PHE A 194 9.84 -4.87 0.16
C PHE A 194 9.10 -6.16 0.45
N LYS A 195 9.52 -6.88 1.50
CA LYS A 195 8.83 -8.10 1.94
C LYS A 195 7.34 -7.85 2.19
N THR A 196 7.02 -6.77 2.89
CA THR A 196 5.62 -6.37 3.17
C THR A 196 4.85 -6.11 1.87
N ASN A 197 5.42 -5.32 0.96
CA ASN A 197 4.76 -4.94 -0.28
C ASN A 197 4.52 -6.15 -1.19
N ASP A 198 5.46 -7.09 -1.26
CA ASP A 198 5.31 -8.29 -2.09
C ASP A 198 4.24 -9.24 -1.56
N LEU A 199 4.19 -9.46 -0.24
CA LEU A 199 3.13 -10.24 0.39
C LEU A 199 1.75 -9.56 0.23
N MET A 200 1.69 -8.24 0.38
CA MET A 200 0.49 -7.45 0.14
C MET A 200 -0.03 -7.58 -1.30
N ARG A 201 0.87 -7.51 -2.30
CA ARG A 201 0.52 -7.76 -3.71
C ARG A 201 0.03 -9.19 -3.93
N GLY A 202 0.61 -10.15 -3.23
CA GLY A 202 0.14 -11.54 -3.24
C GLY A 202 -1.31 -11.66 -2.77
N ILE A 203 -1.67 -10.97 -1.69
CA ILE A 203 -3.06 -10.92 -1.18
C ILE A 203 -3.98 -10.25 -2.20
N GLU A 204 -3.61 -9.08 -2.74
CA GLU A 204 -4.40 -8.37 -3.75
C GLU A 204 -4.61 -9.20 -5.03
N TYR A 205 -3.60 -9.98 -5.42
CA TYR A 205 -3.68 -10.91 -6.55
C TYR A 205 -4.72 -12.00 -6.29
N THR A 206 -4.67 -12.66 -5.12
CA THR A 206 -5.65 -13.69 -4.76
C THR A 206 -7.07 -13.12 -4.67
N LEU A 207 -7.23 -11.94 -4.08
CA LEU A 207 -8.52 -11.26 -3.98
C LEU A 207 -9.06 -10.78 -5.34
N ASN A 208 -8.25 -10.79 -6.40
CA ASN A 208 -8.55 -10.21 -7.72
C ASN A 208 -8.91 -8.71 -7.64
N THR A 209 -8.24 -7.98 -6.75
CA THR A 209 -8.51 -6.56 -6.46
C THR A 209 -7.40 -5.62 -6.93
N SER A 210 -6.37 -6.14 -7.61
CA SER A 210 -5.22 -5.40 -8.13
C SER A 210 -5.54 -4.20 -9.05
N ASN A 211 -6.81 -4.06 -9.45
CA ASN A 211 -7.28 -3.05 -10.39
C ASN A 211 -7.81 -1.76 -9.73
N ARG A 212 -7.84 -1.63 -8.40
CA ARG A 212 -8.49 -0.48 -7.72
C ARG A 212 -7.52 0.63 -7.33
N MET A 213 -7.96 1.87 -7.57
CA MET A 213 -7.21 3.11 -7.31
C MET A 213 -7.27 3.58 -5.83
N ALA A 214 -8.12 2.96 -5.00
CA ALA A 214 -8.41 3.42 -3.65
C ALA A 214 -7.21 3.27 -2.69
N SER A 215 -6.45 2.17 -2.80
CA SER A 215 -5.16 2.00 -2.11
C SER A 215 -4.19 3.13 -2.43
N PHE A 216 -4.09 3.55 -3.71
CA PHE A 216 -3.22 4.64 -4.13
C PHE A 216 -3.66 6.00 -3.57
N LYS A 217 -4.96 6.27 -3.45
CA LYS A 217 -5.46 7.52 -2.84
C LYS A 217 -4.98 7.64 -1.39
N VAL A 218 -5.20 6.59 -0.60
CA VAL A 218 -4.84 6.59 0.83
C VAL A 218 -3.33 6.71 0.99
N MET A 219 -2.56 5.94 0.22
CA MET A 219 -1.11 6.02 0.19
C MET A 219 -0.63 7.44 -0.14
N SER A 220 -1.14 8.05 -1.22
CA SER A 220 -0.76 9.41 -1.63
C SER A 220 -1.02 10.44 -0.53
N CYS A 221 -2.19 10.35 0.12
CA CYS A 221 -2.53 11.20 1.26
C CYS A 221 -1.57 10.97 2.45
N CYS A 222 -1.15 9.73 2.69
CA CYS A 222 -0.20 9.43 3.77
C CYS A 222 1.21 9.96 3.45
N CYS A 223 1.67 9.83 2.20
CA CYS A 223 2.95 10.40 1.76
C CYS A 223 2.97 11.93 1.94
N ILE A 224 1.91 12.64 1.54
CA ILE A 224 1.82 14.09 1.76
C ILE A 224 1.86 14.42 3.24
N ARG A 225 1.12 13.69 4.08
CA ARG A 225 1.14 13.92 5.53
C ARG A 225 2.52 13.69 6.14
N SER A 226 3.23 12.66 5.71
CA SER A 226 4.61 12.38 6.14
C SER A 226 5.55 13.53 5.79
N VAL A 227 5.57 13.95 4.52
CA VAL A 227 6.46 15.01 4.03
C VAL A 227 6.15 16.36 4.67
N TYR A 228 4.88 16.73 4.77
CA TYR A 228 4.48 18.02 5.34
C TYR A 228 4.58 18.04 6.87
N GLY A 229 4.44 16.88 7.54
CA GLY A 229 4.77 16.74 8.95
C GLY A 229 6.24 17.04 9.21
N ASP A 230 7.14 16.49 8.40
CA ASP A 230 8.57 16.77 8.53
C ASP A 230 8.92 18.26 8.25
N LYS A 231 8.30 18.86 7.23
CA LYS A 231 8.45 20.30 6.96
C LYS A 231 7.96 21.15 8.14
N MET A 232 6.87 20.75 8.78
CA MET A 232 6.31 21.46 9.93
C MET A 232 7.21 21.38 11.16
N ASP A 233 7.85 20.24 11.39
CA ASP A 233 8.82 20.06 12.47
C ASP A 233 10.10 20.90 12.27
N LYS A 234 10.52 21.07 11.01
CA LYS A 234 11.70 21.90 10.65
C LYS A 234 11.40 23.41 10.59
N ALA A 235 10.13 23.80 10.53
CA ALA A 235 9.72 25.19 10.41
C ALA A 235 9.91 25.98 11.71
N ARG A 236 10.61 27.12 11.63
CA ARG A 236 10.90 27.99 12.78
C ARG A 236 9.83 29.07 13.01
N SER A 237 9.19 29.57 11.94
CA SER A 237 8.21 30.66 12.01
C SER A 237 6.76 30.16 12.02
N ILE A 238 5.89 30.86 12.73
CA ILE A 238 4.44 30.61 12.77
C ILE A 238 3.82 30.84 11.38
N ILE A 239 4.26 31.87 10.65
CA ILE A 239 3.76 32.18 9.30
C ILE A 239 4.13 31.04 8.35
N ASP A 240 5.34 30.50 8.45
CA ASP A 240 5.78 29.37 7.63
C ASP A 240 4.99 28.10 7.97
N LYS A 241 4.73 27.85 9.26
CA LYS A 241 3.85 26.74 9.69
C LYS A 241 2.44 26.88 9.10
N LEU A 242 1.85 28.08 9.14
CA LEU A 242 0.54 28.33 8.53
C LEU A 242 0.56 28.11 7.01
N LYS A 243 1.60 28.57 6.31
CA LYS A 243 1.77 28.32 4.88
C LYS A 243 1.90 26.83 4.56
N ILE A 244 2.68 26.10 5.35
CA ILE A 244 2.88 24.64 5.19
C ILE A 244 1.55 23.91 5.37
N VAL A 245 0.80 24.24 6.43
CA VAL A 245 -0.53 23.65 6.70
C VAL A 245 -1.50 23.99 5.57
N ALA A 246 -1.61 25.26 5.16
CA ALA A 246 -2.48 25.65 4.05
C ALA A 246 -2.15 24.89 2.76
N THR A 247 -0.86 24.78 2.42
CA THR A 247 -0.39 24.02 1.26
C THR A 247 -0.71 22.53 1.38
N GLN A 248 -0.55 21.95 2.57
CA GLN A 248 -0.88 20.55 2.83
C GLN A 248 -2.37 20.28 2.58
N TYR A 249 -3.25 21.11 3.16
CA TYR A 249 -4.70 20.98 2.96
C TYR A 249 -5.10 21.16 1.50
N TRP A 250 -4.49 22.13 0.80
CA TRP A 250 -4.72 22.34 -0.62
C TRP A 250 -4.35 21.12 -1.48
N LEU A 251 -3.19 20.51 -1.22
CA LEU A 251 -2.77 19.30 -1.94
C LEU A 251 -3.68 18.10 -1.63
N LEU A 252 -4.06 17.91 -0.37
CA LEU A 252 -5.01 16.85 0.02
C LEU A 252 -6.37 17.06 -0.66
N PHE A 253 -6.85 18.30 -0.74
CA PHE A 253 -8.06 18.65 -1.46
C PHE A 253 -7.97 18.34 -2.96
N LYS A 254 -6.87 18.74 -3.60
CA LYS A 254 -6.61 18.43 -5.03
C LYS A 254 -6.60 16.93 -5.29
N ILE A 255 -5.99 16.13 -4.42
CA ILE A 255 -6.01 14.66 -4.52
C ILE A 255 -7.44 14.14 -4.38
N ASN A 256 -8.20 14.63 -3.40
CA ASN A 256 -9.59 14.21 -3.22
C ASN A 256 -10.43 14.47 -4.47
N ILE A 257 -10.31 15.65 -5.08
CA ILE A 257 -10.98 15.98 -6.35
C ILE A 257 -10.52 15.05 -7.47
N TYR A 258 -9.21 14.88 -7.64
CA TYR A 258 -8.66 14.05 -8.72
C TYR A 258 -9.16 12.61 -8.66
N TYR A 259 -9.13 11.98 -7.49
CA TYR A 259 -9.63 10.61 -7.32
C TYR A 259 -11.16 10.54 -7.38
N ALA A 260 -11.89 11.58 -6.96
CA ALA A 260 -13.34 11.64 -7.15
C ALA A 260 -13.68 11.66 -8.66
N PHE A 261 -13.00 12.49 -9.44
CA PHE A 261 -13.14 12.53 -10.90
C PHE A 261 -12.82 11.19 -11.56
N LEU A 262 -11.74 10.53 -11.15
CA LEU A 262 -11.39 9.20 -11.66
C LEU A 262 -12.45 8.14 -11.33
N THR A 263 -12.97 8.16 -10.10
CA THR A 263 -14.02 7.25 -9.65
C THR A 263 -15.30 7.46 -10.46
N ILE A 264 -15.71 8.71 -10.68
CA ILE A 264 -16.88 9.06 -11.50
C ILE A 264 -16.69 8.56 -12.94
N ASN A 265 -15.52 8.80 -13.54
CA ASN A 265 -15.23 8.33 -14.89
C ASN A 265 -15.17 6.81 -15.01
N GLU A 266 -14.74 6.11 -13.97
CA GLU A 266 -14.74 4.65 -13.93
C GLU A 266 -16.16 4.09 -13.82
N VAL A 267 -17.00 4.67 -12.95
CA VAL A 267 -18.43 4.33 -12.86
C VAL A 267 -19.11 4.59 -14.20
N TYR A 268 -18.88 5.75 -14.82
CA TYR A 268 -19.44 6.08 -16.12
C TYR A 268 -19.04 5.06 -17.20
N ARG A 269 -17.75 4.71 -17.30
CA ARG A 269 -17.27 3.69 -18.25
C ARG A 269 -17.90 2.32 -17.99
N ASN A 270 -17.99 1.89 -16.73
CA ASN A 270 -18.59 0.60 -16.38
C ASN A 270 -20.09 0.55 -16.71
N THR A 271 -20.82 1.64 -16.51
CA THR A 271 -22.23 1.75 -16.90
C THR A 271 -22.41 1.68 -18.41
N VAL A 272 -21.57 2.40 -19.18
CA VAL A 272 -21.59 2.35 -20.64
C VAL A 272 -21.22 0.96 -21.17
N SER A 273 -20.19 0.31 -20.63
CA SER A 273 -19.81 -1.07 -21.00
C SER A 273 -20.88 -2.10 -20.66
N ARG A 274 -21.57 -1.97 -19.51
CA ARG A 274 -22.73 -2.82 -19.17
C ARG A 274 -23.88 -2.63 -20.15
N ASN A 275 -24.17 -1.39 -20.54
CA ASN A 275 -25.21 -1.11 -21.53
C ASN A 275 -24.84 -1.68 -22.90
N LEU A 276 -23.58 -1.59 -23.35
CA LEU A 276 -23.14 -2.20 -24.61
C LEU A 276 -23.19 -3.74 -24.60
N CYS A 277 -22.90 -4.41 -23.48
CA CYS A 277 -23.05 -5.87 -23.36
C CYS A 277 -24.51 -6.34 -23.39
N LEU A 278 -25.47 -5.50 -23.00
CA LEU A 278 -26.89 -5.81 -23.10
C LEU A 278 -27.42 -5.69 -24.55
N TYR A 279 -26.75 -4.92 -25.41
CA TYR A 279 -27.11 -4.77 -26.83
C TYR A 279 -26.50 -5.84 -27.76
N THR A 280 -25.53 -6.63 -27.30
CA THR A 280 -24.89 -7.71 -28.10
C THR A 280 -25.41 -9.11 -27.78
N GLN A 281 -26.45 -9.23 -26.95
CA GLN A 281 -27.15 -10.50 -26.64
C GLN A 281 -28.53 -10.64 -27.32
N ASN A 282 -28.86 -9.78 -28.29
CA ASN A 282 -30.04 -9.91 -29.15
C ASN A 282 -29.63 -10.19 -30.59
#